data_AF-A9PB67-F1
#
_entry.id   AF-A9PB67-F1
#
_cell.length_a   1.000
_cell.length_b   1.000
_cell.length_c   1.000
_cell.angle_alpha   90.00
_cell.angle_beta   90.00
_cell.angle_gamma   90.00
#
_symmetry.space_group_name_H-M   'P 1'
#
loop_
_entity.id
_entity.type
_entity.pdbx_description
1 polymer ?
#
loop_
_entity_poly.entity_id
_entity_poly.type
_entity_poly.pdbx_seq_one_letter_code
_entity_poly.pdbx_strand_id
1 'polypeptide(L)' 'MTSQTTSVKMLVEPESLSFAKEYEKKSYTVTFTATSMPSGTNSFAHLEWSDGKHVVRSPIAFSWT' A
#
# COMPACT_ATOMS: atom_id res chain seq x y z
N MET A 1 1.73 8.82 3.12
CA MET A 1 0.26 8.59 3.22
C MET A 1 0.02 7.30 4.01
N THR A 2 -0.36 7.37 5.29
CA THR A 2 -0.65 6.18 6.11
C THR A 2 -2.17 5.95 6.17
N SER A 3 -2.67 4.91 5.50
CA SER A 3 -4.03 4.42 5.71
C SER A 3 -4.06 3.61 7.01
N GLN A 4 -4.51 4.21 8.12
CA GLN A 4 -4.68 3.50 9.40
C GLN A 4 -6.03 2.78 9.43
N THR A 5 -6.03 1.50 9.09
CA THR A 5 -6.93 0.55 9.75
C THR A 5 -6.25 0.18 11.07
N THR A 6 -6.91 0.33 12.21
CA THR A 6 -6.29 0.28 13.55
C THR A 6 -5.41 -0.95 13.81
N SER A 7 -5.66 -2.06 13.11
CA SER A 7 -4.98 -3.35 13.27
C SER A 7 -3.81 -3.60 12.31
N VAL A 8 -3.61 -2.78 11.27
CA VAL A 8 -2.52 -2.93 10.29
C VAL A 8 -1.89 -1.57 9.97
N LYS A 9 -0.59 -1.46 10.23
CA LYS A 9 0.24 -0.33 9.79
C LYS A 9 0.88 -0.69 8.45
N MET A 10 0.83 0.26 7.51
CA MET A 10 1.50 0.18 6.22
C MET A 10 2.58 1.25 6.12
N LEU A 11 3.77 0.85 5.66
CA LEU A 11 4.86 1.74 5.29
C LEU A 11 5.26 1.46 3.84
N VAL A 12 5.52 2.52 3.07
CA VAL A 12 5.93 2.43 1.66
C VAL A 12 7.24 3.19 1.50
N GLU A 13 8.26 2.53 0.96
CA GLU A 13 9.58 3.11 0.78
C GLU A 13 10.11 2.86 -0.65
N PRO A 14 10.47 3.92 -1.40
CA PRO A 14 10.30 5.35 -1.07
C PRO A 14 8.83 5.80 -1.10
N GLU A 15 8.49 6.91 -0.43
CA GLU A 15 7.11 7.46 -0.44
C GLU A 15 6.71 8.13 -1.77
N SER A 16 7.67 8.40 -2.65
CA SER A 16 7.47 9.02 -3.96
C SER A 16 8.34 8.36 -5.02
N LEU A 17 7.82 8.23 -6.23
CA LEU A 17 8.54 7.71 -7.39
C LEU A 17 8.60 8.79 -8.47
N SER A 18 9.83 9.15 -8.88
CA SER A 18 10.06 10.15 -9.93
C SER A 18 10.59 9.47 -11.19
N PHE A 19 9.90 9.66 -12.31
CA PHE A 19 10.28 9.11 -13.62
C PHE A 19 10.75 10.26 -14.52
N ALA A 20 11.95 10.17 -15.07
CA ALA A 20 12.55 11.23 -15.88
C ALA A 20 12.44 10.96 -17.39
N LYS A 21 12.16 9.72 -17.79
CA LYS A 21 12.06 9.29 -19.19
C LYS A 21 11.06 8.16 -19.36
N GLU A 22 10.55 8.03 -20.58
CA GLU A 22 9.68 6.91 -20.95
C GLU A 22 10.36 5.57 -20.69
N TYR A 23 9.56 4.57 -20.29
CA TYR A 23 9.98 3.20 -20.01
C TYR A 23 10.92 3.01 -18.80
N GLU A 24 11.17 4.07 -18.02
CA GLU A 24 11.89 3.93 -16.76
C GLU A 24 11.10 3.08 -15.77
N LYS A 25 11.79 2.15 -15.09
CA LYS A 25 11.20 1.30 -14.05
C LYS A 25 11.70 1.76 -12.70
N LYS A 26 10.78 1.85 -11.74
CA LYS A 26 11.09 2.11 -10.34
C LYS A 26 10.57 0.97 -9.47
N SER A 27 11.31 0.70 -8.39
CA SER A 27 10.93 -0.28 -7.39
C SER A 27 10.53 0.44 -6.10
N TYR A 28 9.61 -0.17 -5.37
CA TYR A 28 9.21 0.26 -4.04
C TYR A 28 8.95 -0.98 -3.19
N THR A 29 9.08 -0.81 -1.88
CA THR A 29 8.78 -1.85 -0.88
C THR A 29 7.57 -1.40 -0.07
N VAL A 30 6.64 -2.33 0.15
CA VAL A 30 5.53 -2.12 1.09
C VAL A 30 5.73 -3.06 2.27
N THR A 31 5.84 -2.47 3.46
CA THR A 31 5.98 -3.19 4.72
C THR A 31 4.66 -3.14 5.47
N PHE A 32 4.15 -4.31 5.83
CA PHE A 32 2.93 -4.48 6.61
C PHE A 32 3.29 -4.91 8.03
N THR A 33 2.74 -4.23 9.02
CA THR A 33 2.83 -4.64 10.43
C THR A 33 1.43 -4.78 10.98
N ALA A 34 1.03 -6.02 11.30
CA ALA A 34 -0.31 -6.34 11.77
C ALA A 34 -0.28 -6.78 13.23
N THR A 35 -1.34 -6.46 13.97
CA THR A 35 -1.62 -7.07 15.29
C THR A 35 -2.49 -8.31 15.13
N SER A 36 -2.50 -9.16 16.15
CA SER A 36 -3.43 -10.29 16.20
C SER A 36 -4.88 -9.79 16.18
N MET A 37 -5.74 -10.53 15.47
CA MET A 37 -7.19 -10.33 15.40
C MET A 37 -7.89 -11.69 15.46
N PRO A 38 -9.18 -11.75 15.85
CA PRO A 38 -9.94 -12.99 15.80
C PRO A 38 -9.93 -13.64 14.41
N SER A 39 -9.82 -14.96 14.36
CA SER A 39 -9.94 -15.73 13.12
C SER A 39 -11.29 -15.44 12.43
N GLY A 40 -11.26 -15.31 11.10
CA GLY A 40 -12.39 -14.90 10.28
C GLY A 40 -12.53 -13.37 10.12
N THR A 41 -11.68 -12.57 10.78
CA THR A 41 -11.63 -11.13 10.54
C THR A 41 -11.03 -10.85 9.16
N ASN A 42 -11.61 -9.90 8.42
CA ASN A 42 -11.10 -9.43 7.14
C ASN A 42 -11.07 -7.91 7.09
N SER A 43 -10.10 -7.35 6.38
CA SER A 43 -9.99 -5.90 6.16
C SER A 43 -9.43 -5.61 4.77
N PHE A 44 -9.71 -4.42 4.24
CA PHE A 44 -9.31 -4.00 2.90
C PHE A 44 -8.64 -2.63 2.93
N ALA A 45 -7.63 -2.47 2.09
CA ALA A 45 -6.92 -1.21 1.87
C ALA A 45 -6.50 -1.10 0.40
N HIS A 46 -5.85 0.00 0.04
CA HIS A 46 -5.19 0.12 -1.23
C HIS A 46 -3.94 0.99 -1.12
N LEU A 47 -2.95 0.73 -1.98
CA LEU A 47 -1.89 1.66 -2.28
C LEU A 47 -2.27 2.43 -3.55
N GLU A 48 -2.14 3.74 -3.53
CA GLU A 48 -2.42 4.60 -4.68
C GLU A 48 -1.20 5.48 -4.97
N TRP A 49 -0.76 5.44 -6.22
CA TRP A 49 0.19 6.41 -6.78
C TRP A 49 -0.58 7.37 -7.68
N SER A 50 -0.39 8.67 -7.48
CA SER A 50 -0.97 9.69 -8.36
C SER A 50 0.02 10.80 -8.64
N ASP A 51 0.05 11.23 -9.90
CA ASP A 51 0.74 12.44 -10.37
C ASP A 51 -0.25 13.60 -10.62
N GLY A 52 -1.53 13.43 -10.22
CA GLY A 52 -2.62 14.37 -10.49
C GLY A 52 -3.38 14.14 -11.80
N LYS A 53 -2.86 13.31 -12.72
CA LYS A 53 -3.49 12.96 -14.01
C LYS A 53 -3.75 11.46 -14.13
N HIS A 54 -2.78 10.65 -13.75
CA HIS A 54 -2.84 9.21 -13.71
C HIS A 54 -3.02 8.74 -12.27
N VAL A 55 -3.77 7.66 -12.11
CA VAL A 55 -3.98 7.00 -10.82
C VAL A 55 -3.68 5.52 -11.00
N VAL A 56 -2.68 5.03 -10.27
CA VAL A 56 -2.31 3.62 -10.23
C VAL A 56 -2.69 3.07 -8.87
N ARG A 57 -3.74 2.25 -8.82
CA ARG A 57 -4.27 1.68 -7.58
C ARG A 57 -4.00 0.18 -7.48
N SER A 58 -3.43 -0.23 -6.36
CA SER A 58 -3.19 -1.63 -5.99
C SER A 58 -4.06 -2.01 -4.79
N PRO A 59 -5.10 -2.86 -4.95
CA PRO A 59 -5.92 -3.32 -3.84
C PRO A 59 -5.14 -4.28 -2.92
N ILE A 60 -5.41 -4.19 -1.62
CA ILE A 60 -4.78 -5.00 -0.58
C ILE A 60 -5.88 -5.60 0.29
N ALA A 61 -5.84 -6.91 0.49
CA ALA A 61 -6.76 -7.64 1.36
C ALA A 61 -5.99 -8.29 2.51
N PHE A 62 -6.52 -8.14 3.72
CA PHE A 62 -6.01 -8.77 4.93
C PHE A 62 -7.04 -9.78 5.44
N SER A 63 -6.56 -10.98 5.79
CA SER A 63 -7.38 -12.03 6.40
C SER A 63 -6.62 -12.64 7.57
N TRP A 64 -7.32 -12.82 8.69
CA TRP A 64 -6.79 -13.51 9.86
C TRP A 64 -7.46 -14.88 9.92
N THR A 65 -6.64 -15.94 9.87
CA THR A 65 -7.08 -17.33 9.90
C THR A 65 -6.45 -18.05 11.07
#